data_AF-A0A9D1KA50-F1
#
_entry.id   AF-A0A9D1KA50-F1
#
_cell.length_a   1.000
_cell.length_b   1.000
_cell.length_c   1.000
_cell.angle_alpha   90.00
_cell.angle_beta   90.00
_cell.angle_gamma   90.00
#
_symmetry.space_group_name_H-M   'P 1'
#
loop_
_entity.id
_entity.type
_entity.pdbx_description
1 polymer ?
#
loop_
_entity_poly.entity_id
_entity_poly.type
_entity_poly.pdbx_seq_one_letter_code
_entity_poly.pdbx_strand_id
1 'polypeptide(L)'
;IENVGKTTLIQKILKQRKQQKSQLVASIYPGTTLQPLKIHFDDNHDLYDTPGILSKTSFLHHLPKGIIKRLQLDKKIVQTAYQLNACQAIHINNFLSFHYLNGNKQGIIFYHSPQCVLTRTKLQNAISTFDALISQYSIKVNSIHSFNDLTAYPITITEGKKDIVIEGFGFVTVTQPGEFMIYTFKDCQITIRDAMI
;
A
#
# COMPACT_ATOMS: atom_id res chain seq x y z
N ILE A 1 7.34 -10.64 -6.04
CA ILE A 1 6.71 -9.31 -5.91
C ILE A 1 6.70 -8.65 -7.29
N GLU A 2 5.53 -8.55 -7.92
CA GLU A 2 5.31 -7.66 -9.08
C GLU A 2 5.31 -6.20 -8.63
N ASN A 3 5.51 -5.26 -9.56
CA ASN A 3 5.47 -3.80 -9.31
C ASN A 3 6.54 -3.23 -8.36
N VAL A 4 7.56 -4.01 -7.96
CA VAL A 4 8.72 -3.49 -7.18
C VAL A 4 9.81 -2.85 -8.06
N GLY A 5 9.56 -2.73 -9.38
CA GLY A 5 10.51 -2.15 -10.31
C GLY A 5 11.61 -3.10 -10.81
N LYS A 6 11.43 -4.43 -10.72
CA LYS A 6 12.37 -5.43 -11.27
C LYS A 6 12.72 -5.15 -12.74
N THR A 7 11.70 -5.02 -13.59
CA THR A 7 11.89 -4.72 -15.01
C THR A 7 12.60 -3.37 -15.23
N THR A 8 12.30 -2.35 -14.41
CA THR A 8 12.97 -1.04 -14.46
C THR A 8 14.45 -1.15 -14.07
N LEU A 9 14.77 -1.93 -13.04
CA LEU A 9 16.14 -2.20 -12.61
C LEU A 9 16.93 -2.92 -13.70
N ILE A 10 16.36 -3.99 -14.26
CA ILE A 10 16.96 -4.77 -15.34
C ILE A 10 17.21 -3.89 -16.58
N GLN A 11 16.22 -3.09 -16.99
CA GLN A 11 16.41 -2.14 -18.10
C GLN A 11 17.52 -1.13 -17.83
N LYS A 12 17.70 -0.67 -16.58
CA LYS A 12 18.76 0.27 -16.22
C LYS A 12 20.14 -0.40 -16.23
N ILE A 13 20.26 -1.63 -15.73
CA ILE A 13 21.49 -2.44 -15.80
C ILE A 13 21.89 -2.67 -17.26
N LEU A 14 20.94 -3.04 -18.11
CA LEU A 14 21.20 -3.28 -19.54
C LEU A 14 21.60 -1.99 -20.27
N LYS A 15 20.96 -0.85 -19.98
CA LYS A 15 21.33 0.44 -20.57
C LYS A 15 22.73 0.90 -20.19
N GLN A 16 23.17 0.70 -18.94
CA GLN A 16 24.53 1.03 -18.52
C GLN A 16 25.59 0.16 -19.22
N ARG A 17 25.24 -1.07 -19.60
CA ARG A 17 26.15 -1.99 -20.30
C ARG A 17 26.16 -1.85 -21.83
N LYS A 18 25.17 -1.17 -22.42
CA LYS A 18 25.09 -0.93 -23.88
C LYS A 18 26.20 -0.05 -24.48
N GLN A 19 27.26 0.29 -23.73
CA GLN A 19 28.55 0.63 -24.36
C GLN A 19 29.24 -0.59 -25.02
N GLN A 20 28.77 -1.82 -24.76
CA GLN A 20 29.09 -3.00 -25.55
C GLN A 20 27.80 -3.62 -26.13
N LYS A 21 27.82 -3.94 -27.42
CA LYS A 21 26.70 -4.45 -28.23
C LYS A 21 26.09 -5.72 -27.61
N SER A 22 25.00 -5.61 -26.87
CA SER A 22 24.14 -6.75 -26.53
C SER A 22 22.83 -6.68 -27.32
N GLN A 23 22.65 -7.61 -28.25
CA GLN A 23 21.40 -7.81 -28.99
C GLN A 23 20.34 -8.34 -28.02
N LEU A 24 19.27 -7.55 -27.84
CA LEU A 24 18.07 -7.99 -27.13
C LEU A 24 17.29 -8.91 -28.08
N VAL A 25 17.41 -10.23 -27.90
CA VAL A 25 16.52 -11.19 -28.57
C VAL A 25 15.44 -11.59 -27.56
N ALA A 26 14.23 -11.09 -27.75
CA ALA A 26 13.06 -11.58 -27.01
C ALA A 26 12.51 -12.81 -27.74
N SER A 27 12.70 -14.01 -27.21
CA SER A 27 12.03 -15.20 -27.75
C SER A 27 10.57 -15.22 -27.26
N ILE A 28 9.63 -14.90 -28.14
CA ILE A 28 8.20 -15.05 -27.88
C ILE A 28 7.78 -16.41 -28.44
N TYR A 29 7.59 -17.40 -27.56
CA TYR A 29 6.81 -18.59 -27.92
C TYR A 29 5.32 -18.31 -27.64
N PRO A 30 4.40 -18.56 -28.59
CA PRO A 30 2.99 -18.25 -28.41
C PRO A 30 2.29 -19.34 -27.59
N GLY A 31 1.75 -18.99 -26.41
CA GLY A 31 0.90 -19.87 -25.61
C GLY A 31 1.14 -19.80 -24.09
N THR A 32 0.42 -18.88 -23.43
CA THR A 32 0.08 -18.80 -21.98
C THR A 32 1.18 -18.70 -20.90
N THR A 33 0.94 -17.73 -20.00
CA THR A 33 1.24 -17.68 -18.54
C THR A 33 2.68 -17.94 -18.04
N LEU A 34 3.36 -16.85 -17.67
CA LEU A 34 4.49 -16.79 -16.73
C LEU A 34 5.75 -17.58 -17.14
N GLN A 35 6.49 -17.12 -18.17
CA GLN A 35 7.85 -17.59 -18.40
C GLN A 35 8.90 -16.52 -18.05
N PRO A 36 10.05 -16.92 -17.46
CA PRO A 36 11.14 -15.99 -17.16
C PRO A 36 11.70 -15.36 -18.44
N LEU A 37 11.88 -14.04 -18.45
CA LEU A 37 12.58 -13.36 -19.54
C LEU A 37 14.07 -13.70 -19.43
N LYS A 38 14.58 -14.48 -20.39
CA LYS A 38 16.01 -14.75 -20.50
C LYS A 38 16.70 -13.57 -21.20
N ILE A 39 17.73 -13.02 -20.57
CA ILE A 39 18.55 -11.94 -21.10
C ILE A 39 20.00 -12.42 -21.11
N HIS A 40 20.59 -12.53 -22.29
CA HIS A 40 22.02 -12.81 -22.43
C HIS A 40 22.83 -11.63 -21.88
N PHE A 41 23.61 -11.89 -20.83
CA PHE A 41 24.36 -10.87 -20.09
C PHE A 41 25.80 -10.73 -20.60
N ASP A 42 26.42 -11.85 -20.96
CA ASP A 42 27.68 -11.98 -21.71
C ASP A 42 27.74 -13.37 -22.39
N ASP A 43 28.87 -13.73 -23.00
CA ASP A 43 29.04 -14.99 -23.75
C ASP A 43 28.81 -16.26 -22.91
N ASN A 44 28.91 -16.18 -21.58
CA ASN A 44 28.81 -17.32 -20.67
C ASN A 44 27.72 -17.19 -19.59
N HIS A 45 27.04 -16.05 -19.48
CA HIS A 45 26.08 -15.78 -18.41
C HIS A 45 24.72 -15.30 -18.93
N ASP A 46 23.67 -15.87 -18.33
CA ASP A 46 22.28 -15.57 -18.61
C ASP A 46 21.59 -15.00 -17.37
N LEU A 47 20.83 -13.92 -17.55
CA LEU A 47 19.95 -13.35 -16.54
C LEU A 47 18.52 -13.79 -16.81
N TYR A 48 17.88 -14.42 -15.83
CA TYR A 48 16.47 -14.85 -15.93
C TYR A 48 15.58 -13.93 -15.08
N ASP A 49 14.74 -13.11 -15.70
CA ASP A 49 13.71 -12.33 -15.01
C ASP A 49 12.46 -13.19 -14.83
N THR A 50 12.34 -13.86 -13.69
CA THR A 50 11.11 -14.57 -13.33
C THR A 50 9.98 -13.54 -13.14
N PRO A 51 8.78 -13.76 -13.70
CA PRO A 51 7.63 -12.91 -13.43
C PRO A 51 7.45 -12.71 -11.93
N GLY A 52 7.16 -11.49 -11.50
CA GLY A 52 7.04 -11.21 -10.08
C GLY A 52 5.93 -12.07 -9.47
N ILE A 53 6.19 -12.64 -8.29
CA ILE A 53 5.11 -13.25 -7.50
C ILE A 53 4.14 -12.12 -7.11
N LEU A 54 2.88 -12.18 -7.52
CA LEU A 54 1.81 -11.30 -7.02
C LEU A 54 1.63 -11.56 -5.52
N SER A 55 1.87 -10.55 -4.68
CA SER A 55 1.52 -10.64 -3.26
C SER A 55 0.01 -10.51 -3.14
N LYS A 56 -0.68 -11.63 -2.88
CA LYS A 56 -2.14 -11.66 -2.71
C LYS A 56 -2.59 -10.91 -1.46
N THR A 57 -1.68 -10.73 -0.50
CA THR A 57 -1.90 -10.00 0.76
C THR A 57 -1.64 -8.51 0.66
N SER A 58 -1.15 -8.04 -0.49
CA SER A 58 -0.91 -6.62 -0.71
C SER A 58 -2.22 -5.88 -0.92
N PHE A 59 -2.38 -4.75 -0.25
CA PHE A 59 -3.47 -3.80 -0.48
C PHE A 59 -3.68 -3.45 -1.96
N LEU A 60 -2.58 -3.34 -2.73
CA LEU A 60 -2.65 -3.05 -4.17
C LEU A 60 -3.33 -4.17 -4.97
N HIS A 61 -3.29 -5.41 -4.50
CA HIS A 61 -3.91 -6.54 -5.19
C HIS A 61 -5.43 -6.39 -5.27
N HIS A 62 -6.04 -5.74 -4.27
CA HIS A 62 -7.49 -5.53 -4.19
C HIS A 62 -7.96 -4.30 -4.96
N LEU A 63 -7.03 -3.51 -5.52
CA LEU A 63 -7.37 -2.30 -6.25
C LEU A 63 -7.50 -2.55 -7.77
N PRO A 64 -8.51 -1.97 -8.42
CA PRO A 64 -8.54 -1.85 -9.88
C PRO A 64 -7.27 -1.16 -10.41
N LYS A 65 -6.75 -1.63 -11.55
CA LYS A 65 -5.52 -1.11 -12.17
C LYS A 65 -5.52 0.42 -12.37
N GLY A 66 -6.68 1.00 -12.72
CA GLY A 66 -6.84 2.44 -12.87
C GLY A 66 -6.62 3.22 -11.57
N ILE A 67 -7.04 2.66 -10.42
CA ILE A 67 -6.82 3.25 -9.10
C ILE A 67 -5.36 3.11 -8.69
N ILE A 68 -4.75 1.94 -8.89
CA ILE A 68 -3.31 1.73 -8.63
C ILE A 68 -2.49 2.77 -9.36
N LYS A 69 -2.76 2.95 -10.67
CA LYS A 69 -2.07 3.95 -11.49
C LYS A 69 -2.21 5.34 -10.88
N ARG A 70 -3.42 5.75 -10.49
CA ARG A 70 -3.69 7.07 -9.86
C ARG A 70 -2.93 7.24 -8.55
N LEU A 71 -2.99 6.27 -7.64
CA LEU A 71 -2.29 6.32 -6.36
C LEU A 71 -0.76 6.35 -6.53
N GLN A 72 -0.23 5.77 -7.61
CA GLN A 72 1.19 5.73 -7.94
C GLN A 72 1.65 6.81 -8.93
N LEU A 73 0.77 7.69 -9.40
CA LEU A 73 1.14 8.78 -10.33
C LEU A 73 2.26 9.63 -9.74
N ASP A 74 2.15 9.92 -8.44
CA ASP A 74 3.13 10.67 -7.68
C ASP A 74 4.03 9.71 -6.88
N LYS A 75 5.34 9.75 -7.18
CA LYS A 75 6.33 8.91 -6.49
C LYS A 75 6.66 9.37 -5.06
N LYS A 76 6.12 10.51 -4.63
CA LYS A 76 6.40 11.09 -3.31
C LYS A 76 5.36 10.62 -2.31
N ILE A 77 5.81 10.03 -1.21
CA ILE A 77 4.96 9.77 -0.04
C ILE A 77 4.76 11.08 0.73
N VAL A 78 3.52 11.37 1.11
CA VAL A 78 3.16 12.52 1.96
C VAL A 78 2.94 12.06 3.38
N GLN A 79 3.29 12.93 4.33
CA GLN A 79 3.10 12.72 5.76
C GLN A 79 1.99 13.65 6.24
N THR A 80 0.92 13.09 6.81
CA THR A 80 -0.17 13.87 7.40
C THR A 80 -0.28 13.52 8.88
N ALA A 81 -0.01 14.50 9.75
CA ALA A 81 -0.03 14.31 11.20
C ALA A 81 -1.34 14.81 11.81
N TYR A 82 -1.93 14.00 12.68
CA TYR A 82 -3.08 14.38 13.50
C TYR A 82 -2.76 14.22 14.98
N GLN A 83 -3.22 15.18 15.80
CA GLN A 83 -3.30 15.02 17.24
C GLN A 83 -4.66 14.41 17.59
N LEU A 84 -4.66 13.12 17.95
CA LEU A 84 -5.87 12.34 18.20
C LEU A 84 -5.99 11.97 19.68
N ASN A 85 -7.22 12.08 20.18
CA ASN A 85 -7.64 11.45 21.42
C ASN A 85 -8.18 10.05 21.10
N ALA A 86 -8.26 9.18 22.12
CA ALA A 86 -9.06 7.97 22.04
C ALA A 86 -10.51 8.27 21.57
N CYS A 87 -11.18 7.27 21.03
CA CYS A 87 -12.51 7.37 20.43
C CYS A 87 -12.57 8.32 19.22
N GLN A 88 -11.54 8.31 18.36
CA GLN A 88 -11.53 9.03 17.08
C GLN A 88 -11.13 8.13 15.93
N ALA A 89 -11.56 8.48 14.72
CA ALA A 89 -11.26 7.74 13.50
C ALA A 89 -10.73 8.65 12.39
N ILE A 90 -9.91 8.09 11.51
CA ILE A 90 -9.43 8.68 10.26
C ILE A 90 -9.81 7.73 9.12
N HIS A 91 -10.66 8.20 8.21
CA HIS A 91 -10.95 7.50 6.97
C HIS A 91 -9.96 7.94 5.90
N ILE A 92 -9.49 7.00 5.11
CA ILE A 92 -8.68 7.25 3.91
C ILE A 92 -9.48 6.75 2.72
N ASN A 93 -10.06 7.70 1.99
CA ASN A 93 -11.01 7.42 0.92
C ASN A 93 -12.07 6.41 1.39
N ASN A 94 -12.53 5.50 0.51
CA ASN A 94 -13.51 4.46 0.86
C ASN A 94 -12.88 3.07 1.05
N PHE A 95 -11.59 2.94 1.32
CA PHE A 95 -10.93 1.62 1.36
C PHE A 95 -10.12 1.34 2.62
N LEU A 96 -9.96 2.34 3.50
CA LEU A 96 -9.24 2.18 4.74
C LEU A 96 -9.82 3.10 5.82
N SER A 97 -10.08 2.55 7.00
CA SER A 97 -10.44 3.31 8.19
C SER A 97 -9.51 2.97 9.35
N PHE A 98 -8.91 3.97 9.96
CA PHE A 98 -8.08 3.86 11.16
C PHE A 98 -8.90 4.32 12.36
N HIS A 99 -9.16 3.44 13.32
CA HIS A 99 -9.88 3.77 14.54
C HIS A 99 -8.91 3.75 15.72
N TYR A 100 -8.86 4.86 16.47
CA TYR A 100 -8.15 4.94 17.74
C TYR A 100 -9.14 4.66 18.87
N LEU A 101 -9.05 3.47 19.47
CA LEU A 101 -10.01 2.95 20.43
C LEU A 101 -9.70 3.47 21.83
N ASN A 102 -8.46 3.27 22.29
CA ASN A 102 -8.06 3.56 23.66
C ASN A 102 -6.57 3.96 23.75
N GLY A 103 -6.24 4.84 24.68
CA GLY A 103 -4.88 5.32 24.95
C GLY A 103 -4.82 6.83 25.16
N ASN A 104 -3.61 7.33 25.43
CA ASN A 104 -3.38 8.75 25.68
C ASN A 104 -3.52 9.60 24.41
N LYS A 105 -3.79 10.89 24.58
CA LYS A 105 -3.73 11.83 23.44
C LYS A 105 -2.32 11.78 22.84
N GLN A 106 -2.24 11.48 21.55
CA GLN A 106 -0.96 11.28 20.87
C GLN A 106 -0.97 11.78 19.43
N GLY A 107 0.23 12.05 18.93
CA GLY A 107 0.45 12.33 17.51
C GLY A 107 0.41 11.03 16.71
N ILE A 108 -0.42 10.99 15.67
CA ILE A 108 -0.53 9.87 14.75
C ILE A 108 -0.25 10.39 13.34
N ILE A 109 0.74 9.79 12.68
CA ILE A 109 1.28 10.28 11.41
C ILE A 109 0.99 9.25 10.33
N PHE A 110 0.28 9.67 9.29
CA PHE A 110 -0.09 8.83 8.15
C PHE A 110 0.88 9.07 6.99
N TYR A 111 1.50 8.00 6.50
CA TYR A 111 2.38 8.01 5.34
C TYR A 111 1.65 7.37 4.15
N HIS A 112 1.18 8.21 3.23
CA HIS A 112 0.26 7.81 2.16
C HIS A 112 0.56 8.52 0.83
N SER A 113 -0.07 8.05 -0.25
CA SER A 113 -0.06 8.75 -1.54
C SER A 113 -0.73 10.14 -1.42
N PRO A 114 -0.20 11.21 -2.05
CA PRO A 114 -0.80 12.54 -2.05
C PRO A 114 -2.23 12.56 -2.61
N GLN A 115 -2.60 11.54 -3.39
CA GLN A 115 -3.91 11.39 -3.98
C GLN A 115 -4.97 10.87 -2.99
N CYS A 116 -4.55 10.41 -1.81
CA CYS A 116 -5.47 9.98 -0.75
C CYS A 116 -6.03 11.17 0.02
N VAL A 117 -7.32 11.12 0.32
CA VAL A 117 -8.04 12.10 1.12
C VAL A 117 -8.28 11.51 2.51
N LEU A 118 -7.82 12.22 3.54
CA LEU A 118 -7.98 11.83 4.93
C LEU A 118 -9.11 12.62 5.57
N THR A 119 -10.05 11.93 6.22
CA THR A 119 -11.19 12.55 6.88
C THR A 119 -11.28 12.11 8.34
N ARG A 120 -11.26 13.07 9.27
CA ARG A 120 -11.37 12.82 10.71
C ARG A 120 -12.81 12.84 11.18
N THR A 121 -13.15 11.91 12.06
CA THR A 121 -14.46 11.88 12.75
C THR A 121 -14.35 11.32 14.17
N LYS A 122 -15.42 11.45 14.95
CA LYS A 122 -15.54 10.77 16.24
C LYS A 122 -15.85 9.29 16.00
N LEU A 123 -15.35 8.40 16.84
CA LEU A 123 -15.51 6.95 16.66
C LEU A 123 -17.00 6.53 16.63
N GLN A 124 -17.84 7.13 17.47
CA GLN A 124 -19.30 6.91 17.48
C GLN A 124 -19.99 7.21 16.13
N ASN A 125 -19.40 8.07 15.31
CA ASN A 125 -19.93 8.47 14.00
C ASN A 125 -19.13 7.85 12.85
N ALA A 126 -18.15 6.98 13.12
CA ALA A 126 -17.21 6.51 12.11
C ALA A 126 -17.90 5.79 10.96
N ILE A 127 -18.84 4.90 11.28
CA ILE A 127 -19.60 4.13 10.28
C ILE A 127 -20.44 5.06 9.41
N SER A 128 -21.28 5.90 10.01
CA SER A 128 -22.16 6.81 9.27
C SER A 128 -21.40 7.87 8.47
N THR A 129 -20.27 8.36 9.01
CA THR A 129 -19.39 9.29 8.30
C THR A 129 -18.75 8.62 7.08
N PHE A 130 -18.25 7.39 7.24
CA PHE A 130 -17.65 6.63 6.15
C PHE A 130 -18.64 6.45 5.01
N ASP A 131 -19.83 5.92 5.30
CA ASP A 131 -20.87 5.63 4.30
C ASP A 131 -21.30 6.89 3.53
N ALA A 132 -21.46 8.01 4.24
CA ALA A 132 -21.83 9.29 3.64
C ALA A 132 -20.76 9.88 2.70
N LEU A 133 -19.48 9.54 2.93
CA LEU A 133 -18.35 10.08 2.15
C LEU A 133 -18.01 9.24 0.91
N ILE A 134 -18.47 7.98 0.82
CA ILE A 134 -18.14 7.09 -0.31
C ILE A 134 -18.42 7.74 -1.66
N SER A 135 -19.56 8.42 -1.79
CA SER A 135 -19.96 9.09 -3.04
C SER A 135 -19.08 10.29 -3.39
N GLN A 136 -18.49 10.95 -2.38
CA GLN A 136 -17.74 12.20 -2.50
C GLN A 136 -16.29 11.98 -2.94
N TYR A 137 -15.73 10.80 -2.70
CA TYR A 137 -14.33 10.53 -3.03
C TYR A 137 -14.10 10.40 -4.55
N SER A 138 -13.16 11.19 -5.07
CA SER A 138 -12.75 11.12 -6.48
C SER A 138 -11.93 9.86 -6.80
N ILE A 139 -11.25 9.28 -5.80
CA ILE A 139 -10.63 7.95 -5.87
C ILE A 139 -11.41 7.05 -4.94
N LYS A 140 -12.13 6.08 -5.50
CA LYS A 140 -12.90 5.13 -4.73
C LYS A 140 -12.93 3.77 -5.39
N VAL A 141 -13.09 2.74 -4.58
CA VAL A 141 -13.18 1.35 -5.01
C VAL A 141 -14.64 0.96 -5.08
N ASN A 142 -15.13 0.68 -6.28
CA ASN A 142 -16.56 0.50 -6.53
C ASN A 142 -17.18 -0.71 -5.84
N SER A 143 -16.39 -1.70 -5.43
CA SER A 143 -16.86 -2.86 -4.69
C SER A 143 -17.05 -2.60 -3.19
N ILE A 144 -16.73 -1.40 -2.71
CA ILE A 144 -17.00 -0.97 -1.34
C ILE A 144 -18.17 0.01 -1.38
N HIS A 145 -19.32 -0.46 -0.89
CA HIS A 145 -20.59 0.25 -0.85
C HIS A 145 -20.92 0.78 0.53
N SER A 146 -20.34 0.19 1.58
CA SER A 146 -20.50 0.61 2.98
C SER A 146 -19.29 0.24 3.82
N PHE A 147 -19.25 0.73 5.05
CA PHE A 147 -18.25 0.37 6.05
C PHE A 147 -18.19 -1.15 6.30
N ASN A 148 -19.32 -1.85 6.20
CA ASN A 148 -19.42 -3.29 6.45
C ASN A 148 -18.69 -4.15 5.40
N ASP A 149 -18.32 -3.57 4.25
CA ASP A 149 -17.52 -4.26 3.25
C ASP A 149 -16.02 -4.33 3.64
N LEU A 150 -15.63 -3.66 4.73
CA LEU A 150 -14.27 -3.69 5.26
C LEU A 150 -14.09 -4.78 6.31
N THR A 151 -12.90 -5.37 6.33
CA THR A 151 -12.46 -6.34 7.34
C THR A 151 -11.67 -5.63 8.44
N ALA A 152 -11.96 -5.96 9.70
CA ALA A 152 -11.30 -5.40 10.87
C ALA A 152 -10.00 -6.15 11.21
N TYR A 153 -8.97 -5.39 11.56
CA TYR A 153 -7.66 -5.86 12.01
C TYR A 153 -7.30 -5.15 13.31
N PRO A 154 -7.43 -5.82 14.47
CA PRO A 154 -7.09 -5.23 15.76
C PRO A 154 -5.58 -5.10 15.92
N ILE A 155 -5.14 -3.98 16.48
CA ILE A 155 -3.73 -3.66 16.72
C ILE A 155 -3.58 -3.11 18.14
N THR A 156 -2.69 -3.71 18.92
CA THR A 156 -2.35 -3.23 20.26
C THR A 156 -0.87 -2.88 20.28
N ILE A 157 -0.57 -1.65 20.66
CA ILE A 157 0.80 -1.16 20.87
C ILE A 157 0.98 -0.96 22.37
N THR A 158 1.91 -1.71 22.96
CA THR A 158 2.15 -1.71 24.42
C THR A 158 3.23 -0.73 24.83
N GLU A 159 4.18 -0.43 23.94
CA GLU A 159 5.32 0.42 24.24
C GLU A 159 5.92 1.09 23.01
N GLY A 160 6.51 2.26 23.25
CA GLY A 160 7.33 2.98 22.29
C GLY A 160 6.57 3.54 21.09
N LYS A 161 7.37 4.09 20.17
CA LYS A 161 6.94 4.60 18.86
C LYS A 161 6.99 3.45 17.86
N LYS A 162 5.88 3.17 17.18
CA LYS A 162 5.76 2.04 16.25
C LYS A 162 5.14 2.46 14.93
N ASP A 163 5.50 1.76 13.87
CA ASP A 163 4.81 1.85 12.58
C ASP A 163 3.83 0.68 12.43
N ILE A 164 2.57 0.99 12.14
CA ILE A 164 1.56 0.04 11.66
C ILE A 164 1.62 0.06 10.13
N VAL A 165 2.23 -0.96 9.55
CA VAL A 165 2.51 -1.08 8.12
C VAL A 165 1.41 -1.87 7.43
N ILE A 166 0.85 -1.31 6.37
CA ILE A 166 -0.18 -1.94 5.53
C ILE A 166 0.46 -2.24 4.18
N GLU A 167 0.71 -3.53 3.89
CA GLU A 167 1.50 -3.95 2.74
C GLU A 167 0.94 -3.39 1.42
N GLY A 168 1.77 -2.64 0.68
CA GLY A 168 1.39 -2.05 -0.61
C GLY A 168 0.62 -0.74 -0.53
N PHE A 169 0.16 -0.31 0.66
CA PHE A 169 -0.47 1.00 0.84
C PHE A 169 0.53 2.04 1.37
N GLY A 170 1.11 1.76 2.54
CA GLY A 170 1.84 2.74 3.34
C GLY A 170 1.91 2.33 4.80
N PHE A 171 2.12 3.28 5.70
CA PHE A 171 2.16 3.01 7.13
C PHE A 171 1.64 4.17 7.98
N VAL A 172 1.26 3.86 9.21
CA VAL A 172 0.82 4.83 10.20
C VAL A 172 1.75 4.75 11.40
N THR A 173 2.42 5.84 11.73
CA THR A 173 3.26 5.92 12.93
C THR A 173 2.41 6.37 14.11
N VAL A 174 2.42 5.57 15.16
CA VAL A 174 1.84 5.89 16.47
C VAL A 174 2.98 6.18 17.45
N THR A 175 2.84 7.24 18.23
CA THR A 175 3.94 7.77 19.06
C THR A 175 3.91 7.26 20.50
N GLN A 176 2.79 6.67 20.91
CA GLN A 176 2.56 6.15 22.26
C GLN A 176 1.73 4.87 22.22
N PRO A 177 1.73 4.08 23.32
CA PRO A 177 0.86 2.93 23.47
C PRO A 177 -0.62 3.25 23.23
N GLY A 178 -1.35 2.26 22.74
CA GLY A 178 -2.76 2.39 22.45
C GLY A 178 -3.35 1.16 21.76
N GLU A 179 -4.67 1.14 21.72
CA GLU A 179 -5.48 0.16 21.00
C GLU A 179 -6.07 0.80 19.77
N PHE A 180 -5.88 0.13 18.64
CA PHE A 180 -6.28 0.61 17.33
C PHE A 180 -7.01 -0.50 16.59
N MET A 181 -7.85 -0.10 15.64
CA MET A 181 -8.45 -1.02 14.69
C MET A 181 -8.25 -0.46 13.30
N ILE A 182 -7.69 -1.26 12.41
CA ILE A 182 -7.59 -0.95 10.99
C ILE A 182 -8.71 -1.68 10.28
N TYR A 183 -9.50 -0.98 9.48
CA TYR A 183 -10.49 -1.58 8.59
C TYR A 183 -10.01 -1.39 7.16
N THR A 184 -9.86 -2.48 6.41
CA THR A 184 -9.49 -2.43 4.98
C THR A 184 -9.94 -3.70 4.27
N PHE A 185 -9.44 -3.98 3.06
CA PHE A 185 -9.77 -5.21 2.35
C PHE A 185 -9.45 -6.47 3.16
N LYS A 186 -10.21 -7.51 2.89
CA LYS A 186 -9.94 -8.84 3.41
C LYS A 186 -8.58 -9.34 2.92
N ASP A 187 -7.88 -10.08 3.77
CA ASP A 187 -6.58 -10.72 3.50
C ASP A 187 -5.39 -9.75 3.33
N CYS A 188 -5.58 -8.45 3.63
CA CYS A 188 -4.48 -7.48 3.69
C CYS A 188 -3.50 -7.82 4.82
N GLN A 189 -2.20 -7.86 4.50
CA GLN A 189 -1.16 -8.03 5.52
C GLN A 189 -0.89 -6.70 6.23
N ILE A 190 -1.10 -6.71 7.55
CA ILE A 190 -0.76 -5.62 8.45
C ILE A 190 0.31 -6.10 9.42
N THR A 191 1.41 -5.34 9.53
CA THR A 191 2.55 -5.68 10.40
C THR A 191 2.92 -4.50 11.27
N ILE A 192 3.52 -4.79 12.42
CA ILE A 192 4.03 -3.78 13.35
C ILE A 192 5.55 -3.86 13.33
N ARG A 193 6.21 -2.71 13.28
CA ARG A 193 7.67 -2.61 13.38
C ARG A 193 8.07 -1.40 14.22
N ASP A 194 9.34 -1.34 14.59
CA ASP A 194 9.91 -0.11 15.13
C ASP A 194 9.83 1.01 14.11
N ALA A 195 9.50 2.22 14.58
CA ALA A 195 9.34 3.35 13.71
C ALA A 195 10.67 3.70 13.02
N MET A 196 10.62 3.87 11.70
CA MET A 196 11.81 4.18 10.90
C MET A 196 12.25 5.65 11.00
N ILE A 197 11.41 6.50 11.58
CA ILE A 197 11.56 7.95 11.75
C ILE A 197 11.11 8.28 13.16
#